data_AF-A0A1A6HNL3-F1
#
_entry.id   AF-A0A1A6HNL3-F1
#
_cell.length_a   1.000
_cell.length_b   1.000
_cell.length_c   1.000
_cell.angle_alpha   90.00
_cell.angle_beta   90.00
_cell.angle_gamma   90.00
#
_symmetry.space_group_name_H-M   'P 1'
#
loop_
_entity.id
_entity.type
_entity.pdbx_description
1 polymer ?
#
loop_
_entity_poly.entity_id
_entity_poly.type
_entity_poly.pdbx_seq_one_letter_code
_entity_poly.pdbx_strand_id
1 'polypeptide(L)'
;INHSTYQPVIFAKVKTPENLSPPISKGAFYATIIHDLGLHDGIQRVLFGNNLNFWLHKLIFIDAISFLSGKRLTLSLDRYILVDIDDIFVGKEGTRMNVKDVK
;
A
#
# COMPACT_ATOMS: atom_id res chain seq x y z
N ILE A 1 18.86 -10.97 -11.77
CA ILE A 1 17.96 -11.57 -12.77
C ILE A 1 16.69 -10.73 -12.78
N ASN A 2 16.46 -9.93 -13.82
CA ASN A 2 15.20 -9.19 -14.00
C ASN A 2 14.23 -10.14 -14.70
N HIS A 3 13.37 -10.81 -13.92
CA HIS A 3 12.49 -11.85 -14.45
C HIS A 3 11.11 -11.25 -14.72
N SER A 4 10.72 -11.18 -16.00
CA SER A 4 9.48 -10.54 -16.45
C SER A 4 8.20 -11.21 -15.95
N THR A 5 8.29 -12.41 -15.37
CA THR A 5 7.15 -13.12 -14.76
C THR A 5 6.60 -12.44 -13.51
N TYR A 6 7.41 -11.66 -12.80
CA TYR A 6 7.02 -11.06 -11.53
C TYR A 6 6.90 -9.56 -11.68
N GLN A 7 5.70 -9.04 -11.48
CA GLN A 7 5.41 -7.62 -11.59
C GLN A 7 5.11 -7.02 -10.22
N PRO A 8 5.81 -5.96 -9.78
CA PRO A 8 5.50 -5.31 -8.52
C PRO A 8 4.16 -4.57 -8.60
N VAL A 9 3.31 -4.76 -7.59
CA VAL A 9 1.99 -4.11 -7.47
C VAL A 9 2.05 -2.92 -6.52
N ILE A 10 2.70 -3.08 -5.37
CA ILE A 10 2.89 -2.02 -4.37
C ILE A 10 4.35 -1.93 -3.98
N PHE A 11 4.82 -0.70 -3.82
CA PHE A 11 6.15 -0.38 -3.33
C PHE A 11 6.10 0.26 -1.94
N ALA A 12 7.07 -0.08 -1.11
CA ALA A 12 7.32 0.60 0.16
C ALA A 12 8.80 0.98 0.28
N LYS A 13 9.06 2.02 1.06
CA LYS A 13 10.42 2.42 1.43
C LYS A 13 10.69 1.96 2.86
N VAL A 14 11.85 1.33 3.08
CA VAL A 14 12.28 0.97 4.43
C VAL A 14 12.58 2.25 5.20
N LYS A 15 11.95 2.40 6.38
CA LYS A 15 12.32 3.44 7.33
C LYS A 15 13.56 2.96 8.08
N THR A 16 14.75 3.32 7.60
CA THR A 16 16.00 2.99 8.26
C THR A 16 16.11 3.78 9.57
N PRO A 17 16.34 3.14 10.73
CA PRO A 17 16.73 3.85 11.94
C PRO A 17 18.03 4.61 11.64
N GLU A 18 18.13 5.87 12.05
CA GLU A 18 19.27 6.76 11.77
C GLU A 18 20.62 6.19 12.27
N ASN A 19 20.58 5.20 13.16
CA ASN A 19 21.73 4.65 13.88
C ASN A 19 22.33 3.36 13.30
N LEU A 20 21.84 2.82 12.18
CA LEU A 20 22.35 1.58 11.59
C LEU A 20 23.07 1.84 10.25
N SER A 21 24.39 1.73 10.29
CA SER A 21 25.29 1.64 9.12
C SER A 21 25.61 0.16 8.83
N PRO A 22 25.71 -0.25 7.55
CA PRO A 22 25.66 0.57 6.34
C PRO A 22 24.23 0.93 5.94
N PRO A 23 24.02 2.09 5.28
CA PRO A 23 22.72 2.46 4.76
C PRO A 23 22.31 1.42 3.70
N ILE A 24 21.31 0.60 4.02
CA ILE A 24 20.48 -0.01 2.98
C ILE A 24 20.08 1.14 2.06
N SER A 25 20.47 1.04 0.78
CA SER A 25 20.38 2.07 -0.26
C SER A 25 19.33 3.14 0.04
N LYS A 26 19.79 4.32 0.49
CA LYS A 26 18.94 5.45 0.80
C LYS A 26 18.03 5.73 -0.40
N GLY A 27 16.74 5.40 -0.29
CA GLY A 27 15.75 5.65 -1.34
C GLY A 27 15.33 4.46 -2.19
N ALA A 28 15.79 3.24 -1.90
CA ALA A 28 15.27 2.06 -2.58
C ALA A 28 13.80 1.80 -2.21
N PHE A 29 12.97 1.64 -3.24
CA PHE A 29 11.62 1.12 -3.13
C PHE A 29 11.65 -0.40 -3.26
N TYR A 30 10.96 -1.08 -2.36
CA TYR A 30 10.85 -2.53 -2.32
C TYR A 30 9.41 -2.93 -2.60
N ALA A 31 9.21 -3.94 -3.45
CA ALA A 31 7.90 -4.50 -3.68
C ALA A 31 7.38 -5.19 -2.41
N THR A 32 6.23 -4.75 -1.89
CA THR A 32 5.53 -5.45 -0.79
C THR A 32 4.47 -6.40 -1.29
N ILE A 33 4.03 -6.24 -2.55
CA ILE A 33 3.09 -7.11 -3.23
C ILE A 33 3.59 -7.34 -4.65
N ILE A 34 3.58 -8.59 -5.11
CA ILE A 34 4.04 -9.03 -6.43
C ILE A 34 2.94 -9.83 -7.11
N HIS A 35 2.67 -9.54 -8.38
CA HIS A 35 1.85 -10.38 -9.25
C HIS A 35 2.77 -11.34 -10.02
N ASP A 36 2.62 -12.62 -9.74
CA ASP A 36 3.15 -13.70 -10.56
C ASP A 36 2.19 -13.95 -11.72
N LEU A 37 2.69 -13.74 -12.93
CA LEU A 37 1.93 -13.94 -14.18
C LEU A 37 1.68 -15.42 -14.50
N GLY A 38 2.29 -16.36 -13.77
CA GLY A 38 2.12 -17.79 -14.00
C GLY A 38 2.83 -18.30 -15.24
N LEU A 39 3.86 -17.60 -15.75
CA LEU A 39 4.55 -18.00 -16.98
C LEU A 39 5.30 -19.34 -16.85
N HIS A 40 5.52 -19.82 -15.62
CA HIS A 40 6.20 -21.07 -15.34
C HIS A 40 5.26 -22.29 -15.37
N ASP A 41 4.06 -22.17 -14.79
CA ASP A 41 3.14 -23.31 -14.58
C ASP A 41 1.69 -23.03 -14.99
N GLY A 42 1.43 -21.87 -15.58
CA GLY A 42 0.10 -21.41 -16.00
C GLY A 42 -0.77 -20.85 -14.86
N ILE A 43 -0.26 -20.76 -13.63
CA ILE A 43 -1.05 -20.33 -12.47
C ILE A 43 -0.66 -18.91 -12.06
N GLN A 44 -1.61 -17.98 -12.14
CA GLN A 44 -1.40 -16.62 -11.65
C GLN A 44 -1.50 -16.55 -10.12
N ARG A 45 -0.66 -15.71 -9.49
CA ARG A 45 -0.65 -15.53 -8.04
C ARG A 45 -0.42 -14.07 -7.67
N VAL A 46 -0.95 -13.65 -6.53
CA VAL A 46 -0.59 -12.37 -5.91
C VAL A 46 0.10 -12.68 -4.58
N LEU A 47 1.39 -12.37 -4.50
CA LEU A 47 2.27 -12.67 -3.38
C LEU A 47 2.40 -11.44 -2.49
N PHE A 48 2.13 -11.60 -1.20
CA PHE A 48 2.27 -10.54 -0.20
C PHE A 48 3.56 -10.77 0.60
N GLY A 49 4.48 -9.81 0.53
CA GLY A 49 5.79 -9.87 1.21
C GLY A 49 5.74 -9.60 2.72
N ASN A 50 4.56 -9.30 3.27
CA ASN A 50 4.32 -9.14 4.70
C ASN A 50 2.90 -9.63 5.03
N ASN A 51 2.56 -9.73 6.31
CA ASN A 51 1.22 -10.06 6.75
C ASN A 51 0.17 -9.00 6.34
N LEU A 52 -1.10 -9.28 6.65
CA LEU A 52 -2.25 -8.40 6.35
C LEU A 52 -2.52 -7.35 7.45
N ASN A 53 -1.60 -7.09 8.37
CA ASN A 53 -1.84 -6.10 9.45
C ASN A 53 -1.91 -4.68 8.90
N PHE A 54 -1.15 -4.37 7.84
CA PHE A 54 -1.24 -3.08 7.17
C PHE A 54 -2.56 -2.98 6.40
N TRP A 55 -3.35 -1.92 6.66
CA TRP A 55 -4.72 -1.82 6.14
C TRP A 55 -4.80 -1.85 4.61
N LEU A 56 -3.81 -1.28 3.91
CA LEU A 56 -3.79 -1.29 2.45
C LEU A 56 -3.61 -2.72 1.90
N HIS A 57 -2.86 -3.59 2.59
CA HIS A 57 -2.75 -5.00 2.18
C HIS A 57 -4.09 -5.73 2.23
N LYS A 58 -4.96 -5.40 3.20
CA LYS A 58 -6.31 -5.99 3.29
C LYS A 58 -7.16 -5.61 2.08
N LEU A 59 -7.10 -4.36 1.64
CA LEU A 59 -7.84 -3.91 0.45
C LEU A 59 -7.36 -4.63 -0.81
N ILE A 60 -6.05 -4.67 -1.03
CA ILE A 60 -5.47 -5.34 -2.20
C ILE A 60 -5.70 -6.85 -2.16
N PHE A 61 -5.79 -7.46 -0.98
CA PHE A 61 -6.14 -8.87 -0.86
C PHE A 61 -7.55 -9.17 -1.40
N ILE A 62 -8.53 -8.32 -1.09
CA ILE A 62 -9.89 -8.45 -1.66
C ILE A 62 -9.86 -8.26 -3.17
N ASP A 63 -9.11 -7.28 -3.67
CA ASP A 63 -8.96 -7.04 -5.11
C ASP A 63 -8.28 -8.24 -5.80
N ALA A 64 -7.27 -8.84 -5.17
CA ALA A 64 -6.57 -10.02 -5.66
C ALA A 64 -7.49 -11.25 -5.74
N ILE A 65 -8.39 -11.44 -4.77
CA ILE A 65 -9.40 -12.51 -4.83
C ILE A 65 -10.34 -12.29 -6.02
N SER A 66 -10.85 -11.06 -6.19
CA SER A 66 -11.70 -10.72 -7.32
C SER A 66 -10.98 -10.95 -8.66
N PHE A 67 -9.73 -10.51 -8.76
CA PHE A 67 -8.89 -10.66 -9.95
C PHE A 67 -8.59 -12.12 -10.28
N LEU A 68 -8.02 -12.89 -9.34
CA LEU A 68 -7.60 -14.28 -9.56
C LEU A 68 -8.78 -15.23 -9.74
N SER A 69 -9.96 -14.90 -9.20
CA SER A 69 -11.19 -15.67 -9.42
C SER A 69 -11.88 -15.36 -10.77
N GLY A 70 -11.32 -14.48 -11.60
CA GLY A 70 -11.96 -14.05 -12.84
C GLY A 70 -13.29 -13.34 -12.58
N LYS A 71 -13.35 -12.54 -11.50
CA LYS A 71 -14.54 -11.83 -11.01
C LYS A 71 -15.69 -12.70 -10.49
N ARG A 72 -15.44 -13.98 -10.18
CA ARG A 72 -16.45 -14.87 -9.58
C ARG A 72 -16.65 -14.60 -8.08
N LEU A 73 -15.62 -14.11 -7.40
CA LEU A 73 -15.64 -13.70 -6.01
C LEU A 73 -15.37 -12.20 -5.91
N THR A 74 -16.34 -11.40 -6.35
CA THR A 74 -16.20 -9.95 -6.42
C THR A 74 -17.06 -9.25 -5.37
N LEU A 75 -16.43 -8.33 -4.64
CA LEU A 75 -17.10 -7.31 -3.84
C LEU A 75 -17.00 -5.96 -4.57
N SER A 76 -17.76 -4.95 -4.14
CA SER A 76 -17.61 -3.60 -4.70
C SER A 76 -16.16 -3.11 -4.57
N LEU A 77 -15.68 -2.34 -5.55
CA LEU A 77 -14.40 -1.63 -5.49
C LEU A 77 -14.51 -0.26 -4.80
N ASP A 78 -15.71 0.09 -4.31
CA ASP A 78 -15.91 1.32 -3.55
C ASP A 78 -15.17 1.25 -2.20
N ARG A 79 -14.40 2.30 -1.88
CA ARG A 79 -13.64 2.42 -0.64
C ARG A 79 -14.00 3.75 0.02
N TYR A 80 -14.68 3.68 1.16
CA TYR A 80 -15.00 4.86 1.95
C TYR A 80 -13.90 5.06 2.98
N ILE A 81 -13.27 6.23 2.97
CA ILE A 81 -12.32 6.67 3.99
C ILE A 81 -13.02 7.76 4.79
N LEU A 82 -13.33 7.47 6.04
CA LEU A 82 -13.81 8.48 6.96
C LEU A 82 -12.60 9.32 7.40
N VAL A 83 -12.65 10.62 7.09
CA VAL A 83 -11.69 11.59 7.60
C VAL A 83 -12.45 12.45 8.59
N ASP A 84 -12.06 12.35 9.86
CA ASP A 84 -12.62 13.17 10.93
C ASP A 84 -11.63 14.29 11.27
N ILE A 85 -12.14 15.51 11.38
CA ILE A 85 -11.34 16.72 11.68
C ILE A 85 -11.91 17.33 12.95
N ASP A 86 -11.35 16.91 14.07
CA ASP A 86 -11.67 17.46 15.38
C ASP A 86 -11.00 18.82 15.62
N ASP A 87 -11.49 19.52 16.65
CA ASP A 87 -10.85 20.69 17.25
C ASP A 87 -10.56 21.88 16.32
N ILE A 88 -11.28 21.97 15.21
CA ILE A 88 -11.04 22.94 14.13
C ILE A 88 -11.01 24.41 14.60
N PHE A 89 -11.73 24.74 15.67
CA PHE A 89 -11.76 26.10 16.25
C PHE A 89 -11.04 26.26 17.60
N VAL A 90 -10.61 25.15 18.21
CA VAL A 90 -10.06 25.14 19.58
C VAL A 90 -8.56 24.82 19.63
N GLY A 91 -7.90 24.75 18.48
CA GLY A 91 -6.44 24.61 18.38
C GLY A 91 -5.66 25.77 19.03
N LYS A 92 -4.43 25.49 19.50
CA LYS A 92 -3.53 26.48 20.10
C LYS A 92 -3.08 27.53 19.07
N GLU A 93 -2.77 28.74 19.55
CA GLU A 93 -2.20 29.79 18.70
C GLU A 93 -0.91 29.30 18.01
N GLY A 94 -0.79 29.54 16.70
CA GLY A 94 0.31 29.05 15.86
C GLY A 94 0.05 27.70 15.17
N THR A 95 -0.84 26.86 15.68
CA THR A 95 -1.27 25.61 15.00
C THR A 95 -2.76 25.58 14.66
N ARG A 96 -3.54 26.53 15.17
CA ARG A 96 -4.97 26.70 14.84
C ARG A 96 -5.13 27.02 13.36
N MET A 97 -6.02 26.27 12.71
CA MET A 97 -6.42 26.50 11.33
C MET A 97 -6.96 27.93 11.16
N ASN A 98 -6.51 28.62 10.12
CA ASN A 98 -6.95 29.97 9.77
C ASN A 98 -7.59 30.01 8.38
N VAL A 99 -8.21 31.14 8.02
CA VAL A 99 -8.94 31.28 6.74
C VAL A 99 -8.07 31.00 5.51
N LYS A 100 -6.74 31.16 5.59
CA LYS A 100 -5.82 30.85 4.49
C LYS A 100 -5.57 29.35 4.32
N ASP A 101 -5.83 28.54 5.34
CA ASP A 101 -5.56 27.09 5.34
C ASP A 101 -6.73 26.27 4.77
N VAL A 102 -7.89 26.90 4.54
CA VAL A 102 -9.16 26.24 4.14
C VAL A 102 -9.75 26.86 2.86
N LYS A 103 -8.92 27.57 2.07
CA LYS A 103 -9.34 28.22 0.82
C LYS A 103 -8.78 27.52 -0.41
#